data_AF-A0A352N1Y0-F1
#
_entry.id   AF-A0A352N1Y0-F1
#
_cell.length_a   1.000
_cell.length_b   1.000
_cell.length_c   1.000
_cell.angle_alpha   90.00
_cell.angle_beta   90.00
_cell.angle_gamma   90.00
#
_symmetry.space_group_name_H-M   'P 1'
#
loop_
_entity.id
_entity.type
_entity.pdbx_description
1 polymer ?
#
loop_
_entity_poly.entity_id
_entity_poly.type
_entity_poly.pdbx_seq_one_letter_code
_entity_poly.pdbx_strand_id
1 'polypeptide(L)'
;MPEIVDRQKTVLQEIAHRVMLERGLLPDFPQQVIAETGRISGPATNTGNSLRDMRVLPWSSIDNDSSRDLDQLTYAEKISDGGIKIFVAIADVDALVKKQSALDLHAQHNTTSIYSVAEIFPMLPEKLSTDLTSLNPDSDRVSVVIEMSLSENGSLRSSEIYRAFVRNHAKLAYNSVALWLEGTGPMPAKIGDVKGLEENIRLQDSAAQKMKSLRQELGALDLETGEIRPRYENGKFNDMEAEKRNRAKELIEDFMIAANGCSARFLASRKLPSIRRVVRTPKRWERIVELASEKGCRLPSEPDSKALENFLISAKSADPLRFPDLSLTIIKLLGPGEYVVEIPGTAAEGHFALAVKDYTHTTAPNRRYPDIITHRLLKSVLSGSSLPYSNEELDFLAKRCTDKENAAKKVERQVAKSAVAMLLENRIGERFDAIVTGASDKGTWVRILHPAVEGRLASGFQGVDVGQRIRIQLTYTNVERGFIDFKRCS
;
A
#
# COMPACT_ATOMS: atom_id res chain seq x y z
N MET A 1 31.26 18.62 -7.53
CA MET A 1 30.63 17.54 -6.72
C MET A 1 29.13 17.74 -6.47
N PRO A 2 28.61 18.97 -6.22
CA PRO A 2 27.15 19.23 -6.20
C PRO A 2 26.50 19.01 -7.58
N GLU A 3 27.16 19.47 -8.65
CA GLU A 3 26.66 19.39 -10.04
C GLU A 3 26.38 17.96 -10.55
N ILE A 4 27.14 16.96 -10.09
CA ILE A 4 26.95 15.55 -10.51
C ILE A 4 25.71 14.94 -9.85
N VAL A 5 25.45 15.29 -8.59
CA VAL A 5 24.26 14.83 -7.84
C VAL A 5 23.00 15.43 -8.44
N ASP A 6 23.07 16.70 -8.80
CA ASP A 6 21.97 17.42 -9.45
C ASP A 6 21.63 16.78 -10.81
N ARG A 7 22.67 16.48 -11.62
CA ARG A 7 22.50 15.85 -12.93
C ARG A 7 21.85 14.46 -12.88
N GLN A 8 22.23 13.61 -11.93
CA GLN A 8 21.64 12.26 -11.81
C GLN A 8 20.16 12.32 -11.46
N LYS A 9 19.80 13.22 -10.54
CA LYS A 9 18.41 13.46 -10.16
C LYS A 9 17.61 14.00 -11.35
N THR A 10 18.13 15.00 -12.06
CA THR A 10 17.47 15.57 -13.25
C THR A 10 17.18 14.50 -14.31
N VAL A 11 18.15 13.64 -14.63
CA VAL A 11 17.96 12.55 -15.61
C VAL A 11 16.83 11.60 -15.18
N LEU A 12 16.78 11.22 -13.90
CA LEU A 12 15.72 10.33 -13.41
C LEU A 12 14.34 11.00 -13.40
N GLN A 13 14.27 12.31 -13.13
CA GLN A 13 13.03 13.09 -13.21
C GLN A 13 12.53 13.19 -14.66
N GLU A 14 13.42 13.48 -15.62
CA GLU A 14 13.08 13.50 -17.05
C GLU A 14 12.56 12.13 -17.53
N ILE A 15 13.20 11.04 -17.11
CA ILE A 15 12.72 9.68 -17.37
C ILE A 15 11.35 9.47 -16.73
N ALA A 16 11.15 9.87 -15.47
CA ALA A 16 9.89 9.69 -14.77
C ALA A 16 8.73 10.44 -15.47
N HIS A 17 8.93 11.72 -15.82
CA HIS A 17 7.97 12.54 -16.57
C HIS A 17 7.62 11.90 -17.93
N ARG A 18 8.63 11.49 -18.70
CA ARG A 18 8.40 10.83 -19.99
C ARG A 18 7.60 9.54 -19.84
N VAL A 19 7.98 8.68 -18.89
CA VAL A 19 7.33 7.38 -18.68
C VAL A 19 5.90 7.54 -18.14
N MET A 20 5.63 8.59 -17.35
CA MET A 20 4.26 8.98 -16.98
C MET A 20 3.42 9.24 -18.23
N LEU A 21 3.90 10.11 -19.12
CA LEU A 21 3.19 10.49 -20.36
C LEU A 21 3.00 9.30 -21.32
N GLU A 22 4.03 8.48 -21.54
CA GLU A 22 3.97 7.26 -22.36
C GLU A 22 2.90 6.27 -21.86
N ARG A 23 2.55 6.34 -20.56
CA ARG A 23 1.52 5.50 -19.93
C ARG A 23 0.18 6.21 -19.73
N GLY A 24 0.04 7.40 -20.31
CA GLY A 24 -1.16 8.22 -20.25
C GLY A 24 -1.48 8.72 -18.84
N LEU A 25 -0.47 8.95 -18.01
CA LEU A 25 -0.60 9.66 -16.73
C LEU A 25 -0.17 11.11 -16.92
N LEU A 26 -0.67 12.00 -16.05
CA LEU A 26 -0.31 13.41 -16.04
C LEU A 26 0.74 13.66 -14.96
N PRO A 27 1.99 14.00 -15.30
CA PRO A 27 2.99 14.35 -14.30
C PRO A 27 2.71 15.70 -13.64
N ASP A 28 2.13 16.64 -14.39
CA ASP A 28 1.89 18.02 -13.94
C ASP A 28 0.41 18.33 -13.74
N PHE A 29 0.12 19.27 -12.85
CA PHE A 29 -1.25 19.77 -12.63
C PHE A 29 -1.64 20.80 -13.70
N PRO A 30 -2.79 20.63 -14.38
CA PRO A 30 -3.32 21.64 -15.29
C PRO A 30 -3.60 22.98 -14.60
N GLN A 31 -3.58 24.09 -15.35
CA GLN A 31 -3.83 25.44 -14.81
C GLN A 31 -5.16 25.56 -14.05
N GLN A 32 -6.21 24.86 -14.48
CA GLN A 32 -7.51 24.85 -13.81
C GLN A 32 -7.43 24.25 -12.39
N VAL A 33 -6.61 23.20 -12.21
CA VAL A 33 -6.36 22.59 -10.90
C VAL A 33 -5.63 23.58 -9.99
N ILE A 34 -4.55 24.20 -10.49
CA ILE A 34 -3.78 25.19 -9.74
C ILE A 34 -4.67 26.36 -9.32
N ALA A 35 -5.50 26.87 -10.23
CA ALA A 35 -6.42 27.96 -9.96
C ALA A 35 -7.49 27.57 -8.90
N GLU A 36 -8.05 26.37 -8.98
CA GLU A 36 -9.00 25.87 -7.96
C GLU A 36 -8.31 25.73 -6.59
N THR A 37 -7.13 25.11 -6.53
CA THR A 37 -6.32 25.00 -5.29
C THR A 37 -5.98 26.36 -4.68
N GLY A 38 -5.71 27.36 -5.52
CA GLY A 38 -5.43 28.74 -5.09
C GLY A 38 -6.59 29.39 -4.34
N ARG A 39 -7.85 29.01 -4.65
CA ARG A 39 -9.06 29.57 -4.03
C ARG A 39 -9.41 28.94 -2.68
N ILE A 40 -8.86 27.76 -2.37
CA ILE A 40 -9.13 27.07 -1.10
C ILE A 40 -8.31 27.75 0.00
N SER A 41 -8.98 28.41 0.94
CA SER A 41 -8.34 29.23 1.99
C SER A 41 -8.02 28.49 3.28
N GLY A 42 -8.54 27.27 3.46
CA GLY A 42 -8.34 26.50 4.70
C GLY A 42 -8.93 25.09 4.63
N PRO A 43 -8.77 24.32 5.72
CA PRO A 43 -9.33 22.98 5.82
C PRO A 43 -10.87 23.03 5.80
N ALA A 44 -11.50 21.89 5.52
CA ALA A 44 -12.95 21.83 5.50
C ALA A 44 -13.55 22.23 6.86
N THR A 45 -14.44 23.22 6.84
CA THR A 45 -15.26 23.60 7.98
C THR A 45 -16.63 22.91 7.90
N ASN A 46 -17.26 22.70 9.04
CA ASN A 46 -18.60 22.11 9.09
C ASN A 46 -19.67 23.13 8.67
N THR A 47 -20.59 22.75 7.78
CA THR A 47 -21.61 23.63 7.19
C THR A 47 -23.05 23.17 7.40
N GLY A 48 -23.35 22.13 8.20
CA GLY A 48 -24.76 21.70 8.29
C GLY A 48 -25.23 20.75 9.41
N ASN A 49 -24.38 19.97 10.09
CA ASN A 49 -24.80 19.06 11.17
C ASN A 49 -23.81 19.08 12.34
N SER A 50 -24.23 18.97 13.59
CA SER A 50 -23.29 18.88 14.73
C SER A 50 -22.43 17.60 14.63
N LEU A 51 -21.20 17.72 14.15
CA LEU A 51 -20.23 16.63 14.13
C LEU A 51 -19.87 16.25 15.57
N ARG A 52 -19.61 14.96 15.81
CA ARG A 52 -19.07 14.53 17.11
C ARG A 52 -17.71 15.20 17.33
N ASP A 53 -17.47 15.72 18.53
CA ASP A 53 -16.16 16.26 18.90
C ASP A 53 -15.35 15.16 19.60
N MET A 54 -14.32 14.69 18.93
CA MET A 54 -13.42 13.63 19.41
C MET A 54 -11.99 14.15 19.57
N ARG A 55 -11.78 15.47 19.53
CA ARG A 55 -10.44 16.08 19.58
C ARG A 55 -9.71 15.83 20.91
N VAL A 56 -10.46 15.56 21.98
CA VAL A 56 -9.91 15.29 23.32
C VAL A 56 -9.28 13.90 23.44
N LEU A 57 -9.62 12.97 22.54
CA LEU A 57 -9.05 11.63 22.56
C LEU A 57 -7.59 11.66 22.07
N PRO A 58 -6.69 10.83 22.61
CA PRO A 58 -5.28 10.82 22.27
C PRO A 58 -5.01 10.13 20.92
N TRP A 59 -5.60 10.65 19.85
CA TRP A 59 -5.36 10.19 18.49
C TRP A 59 -3.89 10.37 18.11
N SER A 60 -3.33 9.40 17.39
CA SER A 60 -2.01 9.49 16.81
C SER A 60 -1.98 8.90 15.40
N SER A 61 -0.99 9.32 14.61
CA SER A 61 -0.65 8.68 13.34
C SER A 61 0.65 7.89 13.52
N ILE A 62 0.80 6.80 12.76
CA ILE A 62 2.05 6.02 12.68
C ILE A 62 2.36 5.85 11.19
N ASP A 63 3.45 6.48 10.73
CA ASP A 63 3.77 6.59 9.31
C ASP A 63 5.28 6.46 9.07
N ASN A 64 5.74 6.62 7.83
CA ASN A 64 7.18 6.80 7.58
C ASN A 64 7.62 8.17 8.12
N ASP A 65 8.90 8.30 8.50
CA ASP A 65 9.45 9.56 9.02
C ASP A 65 9.20 10.74 8.08
N SER A 66 9.34 10.52 6.76
CA SER A 66 9.16 11.52 5.72
C SER A 66 7.72 11.80 5.29
N SER A 67 6.74 10.98 5.71
CA SER A 67 5.34 11.14 5.27
C SER A 67 4.75 12.48 5.73
N ARG A 68 4.01 13.15 4.85
CA ARG A 68 3.28 14.40 5.15
C ARG A 68 1.80 14.32 4.79
N ASP A 69 1.43 13.37 3.95
CA ASP A 69 0.10 12.99 3.52
C ASP A 69 -0.55 11.98 4.48
N LEU A 70 -0.80 12.42 5.71
CA LEU A 70 -1.30 11.55 6.79
C LEU A 70 -2.80 11.32 6.59
N ASP A 71 -3.14 10.14 6.08
CA ASP A 71 -4.52 9.76 5.77
C ASP A 71 -5.35 9.36 7.00
N GLN A 72 -4.71 8.92 8.08
CA GLN A 72 -5.38 8.20 9.14
C GLN A 72 -4.82 8.48 10.54
N LEU A 73 -5.71 8.46 11.54
CA LEU A 73 -5.38 8.41 12.96
C LEU A 73 -6.03 7.20 13.61
N THR A 74 -5.40 6.67 14.65
CA THR A 74 -5.92 5.51 15.38
C THR A 74 -5.98 5.77 16.88
N TYR A 75 -6.97 5.15 17.52
CA TYR A 75 -7.23 5.21 18.96
C TYR A 75 -7.93 3.92 19.40
N ALA A 76 -7.73 3.51 20.66
CA ALA A 76 -8.40 2.33 21.23
C ALA A 76 -8.98 2.56 22.63
N GLU A 77 -10.04 1.83 22.97
CA GLU A 77 -10.65 1.80 24.31
C GLU A 77 -10.90 0.37 24.75
N LYS A 78 -10.71 0.08 26.04
CA LYS A 78 -11.19 -1.17 26.63
C LYS A 78 -12.69 -1.08 26.86
N ILE A 79 -13.41 -2.17 26.64
CA ILE A 79 -14.83 -2.29 27.00
C ILE A 79 -15.02 -3.26 28.18
N SER A 80 -16.14 -3.13 28.88
CA SER A 80 -16.40 -3.75 30.19
C SER A 80 -16.36 -5.28 30.21
N ASP A 81 -16.47 -5.93 29.05
CA ASP A 81 -16.47 -7.39 28.90
C ASP A 81 -15.12 -7.96 28.42
N GLY A 82 -14.04 -7.16 28.49
CA GLY A 82 -12.70 -7.58 28.06
C GLY A 82 -12.42 -7.42 26.57
N GLY A 83 -13.40 -6.99 25.77
CA GLY A 83 -13.18 -6.60 24.38
C GLY A 83 -12.45 -5.26 24.24
N ILE A 84 -12.18 -4.86 22.99
CA ILE A 84 -11.51 -3.61 22.65
C ILE A 84 -12.29 -2.89 21.55
N LYS A 85 -12.55 -1.59 21.74
CA LYS A 85 -12.98 -0.72 20.65
C LYS A 85 -11.76 -0.11 19.97
N ILE A 86 -11.72 -0.19 18.65
CA ILE A 86 -10.74 0.48 17.81
C ILE A 86 -11.44 1.56 17.01
N PHE A 87 -10.85 2.73 16.97
CA PHE A 87 -11.32 3.85 16.19
C PHE A 87 -10.27 4.19 15.14
N VAL A 88 -10.72 4.33 13.89
CA VAL A 88 -9.90 4.76 12.77
C VAL A 88 -10.53 6.02 12.18
N ALA A 89 -9.86 7.15 12.32
CA ALA A 89 -10.28 8.42 11.71
C ALA A 89 -9.55 8.60 10.39
N ILE A 90 -10.29 8.75 9.29
CA ILE A 90 -9.74 8.94 7.95
C ILE A 90 -9.97 10.39 7.48
N ALA A 91 -8.96 10.96 6.81
CA ALA A 91 -9.02 12.28 6.20
C ALA A 91 -10.26 12.49 5.33
N ASP A 92 -10.99 13.58 5.56
CA ASP A 92 -12.19 13.93 4.79
C ASP A 92 -11.81 14.74 3.53
N VAL A 93 -11.31 14.04 2.50
CA VAL A 93 -10.76 14.67 1.29
C VAL A 93 -11.85 15.24 0.37
N ASP A 94 -12.97 14.55 0.16
CA ASP A 94 -14.06 15.04 -0.72
C ASP A 94 -14.80 16.26 -0.15
N ALA A 95 -14.56 16.63 1.12
CA ALA A 95 -15.01 17.90 1.64
C ALA A 95 -14.38 19.10 0.91
N LEU A 96 -13.15 18.96 0.40
CA LEU A 96 -12.46 19.99 -0.39
C LEU A 96 -12.37 19.64 -1.89
N VAL A 97 -12.36 18.34 -2.23
CA VAL A 97 -12.32 17.86 -3.63
C VAL A 97 -13.73 17.48 -4.06
N LYS A 98 -14.48 18.45 -4.60
CA LYS A 98 -15.88 18.26 -5.00
C LYS A 98 -15.98 17.47 -6.30
N LYS A 99 -16.95 16.54 -6.37
CA LYS A 99 -17.21 15.76 -7.60
C LYS A 99 -17.37 16.71 -8.79
N GLN A 100 -16.75 16.38 -9.92
CA GLN A 100 -16.72 17.15 -11.17
C GLN A 100 -15.96 18.48 -11.12
N SER A 101 -15.25 18.80 -10.04
CA SER A 101 -14.33 19.94 -10.02
C SER A 101 -13.03 19.65 -10.79
N ALA A 102 -12.19 20.65 -11.06
CA ALA A 102 -10.94 20.43 -11.77
C ALA A 102 -9.99 19.52 -10.97
N LEU A 103 -9.95 19.70 -9.65
CA LEU A 103 -9.26 18.80 -8.72
C LEU A 103 -9.75 17.35 -8.84
N ASP A 104 -11.06 17.15 -8.86
CA ASP A 104 -11.66 15.81 -8.99
C ASP A 104 -11.35 15.16 -10.33
N LEU A 105 -11.48 15.90 -11.43
CA LEU A 105 -11.20 15.39 -12.77
C LEU A 105 -9.72 14.99 -12.93
N HIS A 106 -8.79 15.73 -12.32
CA HIS A 106 -7.38 15.34 -12.30
C HIS A 106 -7.13 14.11 -11.41
N ALA A 107 -7.71 14.08 -10.21
CA ALA A 107 -7.61 12.92 -9.32
C ALA A 107 -8.22 11.65 -9.96
N GLN A 108 -9.34 11.78 -10.66
CA GLN A 108 -9.94 10.72 -11.48
C GLN A 108 -9.02 10.33 -12.65
N HIS A 109 -8.26 11.27 -13.22
CA HIS A 109 -7.37 10.98 -14.33
C HIS A 109 -6.24 10.03 -13.93
N ASN A 110 -5.49 10.39 -12.89
CA ASN A 110 -4.33 9.64 -12.39
C ASN A 110 -4.72 8.52 -11.42
N THR A 111 -5.83 8.65 -10.71
CA THR A 111 -6.45 7.72 -9.73
C THR A 111 -5.62 7.39 -8.49
N THR A 112 -4.31 7.58 -8.52
CA THR A 112 -3.38 7.28 -7.44
C THR A 112 -2.21 8.24 -7.47
N SER A 113 -1.60 8.50 -6.31
CA SER A 113 -0.24 9.07 -6.26
C SER A 113 0.75 8.03 -6.79
N ILE A 114 1.86 8.49 -7.39
CA ILE A 114 2.93 7.65 -7.93
C ILE A 114 4.21 7.98 -7.17
N TYR A 115 4.81 6.98 -6.52
CA TYR A 115 6.00 7.12 -5.69
C TYR A 115 7.22 6.58 -6.43
N SER A 116 7.72 7.37 -7.40
CA SER A 116 8.93 6.99 -8.11
C SER A 116 10.17 7.27 -7.25
N VAL A 117 11.28 6.61 -7.56
CA VAL A 117 12.55 6.89 -6.88
C VAL A 117 13.08 8.30 -7.16
N ALA A 118 12.68 8.93 -8.27
CA ALA A 118 13.14 10.26 -8.65
C ALA A 118 12.39 11.36 -7.90
N GLU A 119 11.06 11.25 -7.90
CA GLU A 119 10.13 12.17 -7.24
C GLU A 119 8.75 11.53 -7.06
N ILE A 120 7.91 12.19 -6.25
CA ILE A 120 6.53 11.79 -6.01
C ILE A 120 5.63 12.62 -6.93
N PHE A 121 4.74 11.96 -7.67
CA PHE A 121 3.68 12.61 -8.43
C PHE A 121 2.38 12.45 -7.63
N PRO A 122 1.97 13.46 -6.84
CA PRO A 122 0.82 13.31 -5.96
C PRO A 122 -0.49 13.37 -6.78
N MET A 123 -1.49 12.59 -6.36
CA MET A 123 -2.83 12.62 -6.98
C MET A 123 -3.51 13.97 -6.80
N LEU A 124 -3.23 14.65 -5.69
CA LEU A 124 -3.77 15.95 -5.31
C LEU A 124 -2.63 16.93 -5.03
N PRO A 125 -2.78 18.22 -5.37
CA PRO A 125 -1.77 19.23 -5.07
C PRO A 125 -1.33 19.22 -3.61
N GLU A 126 -0.05 19.46 -3.34
CA GLU A 126 0.55 19.33 -1.99
C GLU A 126 -0.17 20.17 -0.93
N LYS A 127 -0.66 21.37 -1.30
CA LYS A 127 -1.48 22.22 -0.43
C LYS A 127 -2.69 21.47 0.14
N LEU A 128 -3.26 20.52 -0.61
CA LEU A 128 -4.30 19.63 -0.09
C LEU A 128 -3.68 18.44 0.61
N SER A 129 -3.01 17.57 -0.15
CA SER A 129 -2.61 16.23 0.29
C SER A 129 -1.68 16.24 1.51
N THR A 130 -0.84 17.28 1.67
CA THR A 130 0.13 17.38 2.77
C THR A 130 -0.23 18.41 3.84
N ASP A 131 -1.33 19.15 3.66
CA ASP A 131 -1.75 20.20 4.58
C ASP A 131 -3.26 20.17 4.86
N LEU A 132 -4.08 20.72 3.96
CA LEU A 132 -5.48 21.02 4.27
C LEU A 132 -6.35 19.78 4.49
N THR A 133 -6.00 18.64 3.88
CA THR A 133 -6.69 17.36 4.09
C THR A 133 -5.89 16.37 4.92
N SER A 134 -4.58 16.57 5.06
CA SER A 134 -3.73 15.74 5.92
C SER A 134 -4.10 15.87 7.40
N LEU A 135 -4.09 14.75 8.12
CA LEU A 135 -4.29 14.69 9.57
C LEU A 135 -3.00 15.05 10.32
N ASN A 136 -2.44 16.22 9.99
CA ASN A 136 -1.18 16.72 10.54
C ASN A 136 -1.22 16.88 12.08
N PRO A 137 -0.07 16.77 12.76
CA PRO A 137 0.04 17.05 14.18
C PRO A 137 -0.60 18.39 14.55
N ASP A 138 -1.22 18.43 15.72
CA ASP A 138 -1.80 19.63 16.32
C ASP A 138 -2.86 20.34 15.47
N SER A 139 -3.42 19.61 14.51
CA SER A 139 -4.39 20.14 13.56
C SER A 139 -5.75 19.52 13.78
N ASP A 140 -6.76 20.38 13.94
CA ASP A 140 -8.15 19.95 13.97
C ASP A 140 -8.60 19.68 12.54
N ARG A 141 -9.19 18.49 12.32
CA ARG A 141 -9.65 18.03 11.02
C ARG A 141 -11.01 17.36 11.14
N VAL A 142 -11.81 17.51 10.10
CA VAL A 142 -13.00 16.68 9.92
C VAL A 142 -12.54 15.34 9.35
N SER A 143 -13.09 14.26 9.89
CA SER A 143 -12.77 12.90 9.48
C SER A 143 -14.02 12.04 9.35
N VAL A 144 -13.93 11.02 8.50
CA VAL A 144 -14.83 9.87 8.56
C VAL A 144 -14.22 8.89 9.57
N VAL A 145 -14.94 8.63 10.66
CA VAL A 145 -14.52 7.70 11.71
C VAL A 145 -15.20 6.37 11.51
N ILE A 146 -14.40 5.30 11.55
CA ILE A 146 -14.83 3.91 11.55
C ILE A 146 -14.53 3.36 12.95
N GLU A 147 -15.59 3.17 13.73
CA GLU A 147 -15.54 2.56 15.06
C GLU A 147 -15.79 1.06 14.94
N MET A 148 -14.95 0.25 15.58
CA MET A 148 -14.97 -1.21 15.50
C MET A 148 -14.92 -1.80 16.90
N SER A 149 -15.92 -2.60 17.28
CA SER A 149 -15.91 -3.34 18.54
C SER A 149 -15.37 -4.75 18.31
N LEU A 150 -14.25 -5.08 18.93
CA LEU A 150 -13.59 -6.37 18.87
C LEU A 150 -13.89 -7.18 20.12
N SER A 151 -14.07 -8.48 19.96
CA SER A 151 -14.10 -9.43 21.07
C SER A 151 -12.70 -9.69 21.61
N GLU A 152 -12.61 -10.45 22.70
CA GLU A 152 -11.34 -10.82 23.32
C GLU A 152 -10.39 -11.57 22.37
N ASN A 153 -10.91 -12.34 21.41
CA ASN A 153 -10.11 -13.09 20.42
C ASN A 153 -9.78 -12.27 19.15
N GLY A 154 -10.13 -10.98 19.10
CA GLY A 154 -9.88 -10.11 17.95
C GLY A 154 -10.94 -10.18 16.85
N SER A 155 -11.99 -11.00 16.99
CA SER A 155 -13.10 -11.02 16.02
C SER A 155 -13.96 -9.75 16.13
N LEU A 156 -14.32 -9.21 14.96
CA LEU A 156 -15.20 -8.04 14.87
C LEU A 156 -16.64 -8.41 15.26
N ARG A 157 -17.19 -7.71 16.26
CA ARG A 157 -18.58 -7.87 16.72
C ARG A 157 -19.53 -6.89 16.06
N SER A 158 -19.14 -5.63 15.97
CA SER A 158 -19.95 -4.56 15.40
C SER A 158 -19.06 -3.42 14.91
N SER A 159 -19.61 -2.58 14.05
CA SER A 159 -18.95 -1.37 13.56
C SER A 159 -19.95 -0.24 13.32
N GLU A 160 -19.52 0.99 13.54
CA GLU A 160 -20.27 2.21 13.22
C GLU A 160 -19.41 3.13 12.33
N ILE A 161 -20.05 3.88 11.44
CA ILE A 161 -19.38 4.87 10.59
C ILE A 161 -20.09 6.21 10.79
N TYR A 162 -19.34 7.25 11.09
CA TYR A 162 -19.85 8.61 11.28
C TYR A 162 -18.78 9.66 10.98
N ARG A 163 -19.15 10.94 11.00
CA ARG A 163 -18.20 12.06 10.84
C ARG A 163 -17.92 12.71 12.18
N ALA A 164 -16.67 13.10 12.41
CA ALA A 164 -16.23 13.73 13.66
C ALA A 164 -15.12 14.77 13.42
N PHE A 165 -14.94 15.66 14.39
CA PHE A 165 -13.71 16.43 14.54
C PHE A 165 -12.70 15.60 15.33
N VAL A 166 -11.48 15.51 14.80
CA VAL A 166 -10.34 14.86 15.44
C VAL A 166 -9.15 15.81 15.46
N ARG A 167 -8.20 15.55 16.36
CA ARG A 167 -6.94 16.26 16.47
C ARG A 167 -5.82 15.24 16.61
N ASN A 168 -4.83 15.29 15.73
CA ASN A 168 -3.66 14.42 15.84
C ASN A 168 -2.73 14.96 16.95
N HIS A 169 -2.62 14.22 18.06
CA HIS A 169 -1.74 14.62 19.17
C HIS A 169 -0.29 14.16 18.96
N ALA A 170 -0.04 13.19 18.09
CA ALA A 170 1.31 12.72 17.81
C ALA A 170 1.43 12.07 16.41
N LYS A 171 2.33 12.61 15.57
CA LYS A 171 2.88 11.87 14.42
C LYS A 171 4.07 11.04 14.88
N LEU A 172 3.92 9.72 14.81
CA LEU A 172 4.90 8.71 15.18
C LEU A 172 5.47 8.04 13.92
N ALA A 173 6.66 7.44 14.07
CA ALA A 173 7.33 6.75 12.98
C ALA A 173 7.35 5.23 13.20
N TYR A 174 7.04 4.47 12.13
CA TYR A 174 6.98 3.00 12.18
C TYR A 174 8.20 2.37 12.82
N ASN A 175 9.41 2.75 12.41
CA ASN A 175 10.64 2.12 12.87
C ASN A 175 10.86 2.34 14.38
N SER A 176 10.68 3.59 14.86
CA SER A 176 10.87 3.89 16.29
C SER A 176 9.80 3.25 17.18
N VAL A 177 8.54 3.19 16.71
CA VAL A 177 7.46 2.54 17.46
C VAL A 177 7.67 1.02 17.51
N ALA A 178 8.10 0.41 16.40
CA ALA A 178 8.37 -1.02 16.35
C ALA A 178 9.48 -1.43 17.34
N LEU A 179 10.63 -0.73 17.32
CA LEU A 179 11.73 -0.99 18.25
C LEU A 179 11.28 -0.89 19.71
N TRP A 180 10.44 0.09 20.03
CA TRP A 180 9.89 0.26 21.37
C TRP A 180 8.92 -0.87 21.77
N LEU A 181 7.97 -1.22 20.89
CA LEU A 181 7.02 -2.32 21.13
C LEU A 181 7.72 -3.68 21.26
N GLU A 182 8.86 -3.85 20.59
CA GLU A 182 9.71 -5.05 20.64
C GLU A 182 10.68 -5.05 21.83
N GLY A 183 10.80 -3.94 22.57
CA GLY A 183 11.72 -3.83 23.72
C GLY A 183 13.20 -3.69 23.32
N THR A 184 13.48 -3.38 22.06
CA THR A 184 14.85 -3.25 21.50
C THR A 184 15.28 -1.78 21.31
N GLY A 185 14.39 -0.83 21.58
CA GLY A 185 14.68 0.60 21.55
C GLY A 185 13.86 1.40 22.57
N PRO A 186 14.21 2.68 22.79
CA PRO A 186 13.51 3.53 23.74
C PRO A 186 12.13 3.92 23.22
N MET A 187 11.23 4.28 24.15
CA MET A 187 9.96 4.89 23.78
C MET A 187 10.17 6.22 23.06
N PRO A 188 9.54 6.45 21.89
CA PRO A 188 9.56 7.76 21.23
C PRO A 188 9.08 8.88 22.17
N ALA A 189 9.81 9.99 22.24
CA ALA A 189 9.50 11.10 23.16
C ALA A 189 8.04 11.62 23.02
N LYS A 190 7.56 11.74 21.78
CA LYS A 190 6.18 12.17 21.47
C LYS A 190 5.09 11.30 22.10
N ILE A 191 5.38 10.03 22.42
CA ILE A 191 4.44 9.18 23.14
C ILE A 191 4.33 9.63 24.60
N GLY A 192 5.46 9.98 25.23
CA GLY A 192 5.49 10.49 26.61
C GLY A 192 4.89 11.89 26.77
N ASP A 193 4.88 12.70 25.70
CA ASP A 193 4.32 14.05 25.71
C ASP A 193 2.78 14.07 25.76
N VAL A 194 2.12 12.96 25.38
CA VAL A 194 0.66 12.85 25.30
C VAL A 194 0.15 11.91 26.40
N LYS A 195 -0.61 12.46 27.34
CA LYS A 195 -1.17 11.69 28.47
C LYS A 195 -1.99 10.50 27.98
N GLY A 196 -1.64 9.30 28.43
CA GLY A 196 -2.35 8.05 28.14
C GLY A 196 -2.04 7.44 26.77
N LEU A 197 -1.18 8.06 25.96
CA LEU A 197 -0.86 7.56 24.62
C LEU A 197 -0.01 6.30 24.66
N GLU A 198 0.86 6.16 25.67
CA GLU A 198 1.64 4.93 25.87
C GLU A 198 0.72 3.71 26.02
N GLU A 199 -0.17 3.76 27.01
CA GLU A 199 -1.11 2.68 27.29
C GLU A 199 -2.04 2.43 26.09
N ASN A 200 -2.40 3.50 25.37
CA ASN A 200 -3.22 3.39 24.18
C ASN A 200 -2.54 2.63 23.05
N ILE A 201 -1.28 2.95 22.73
CA ILE A 201 -0.56 2.26 21.66
C ILE A 201 -0.31 0.80 22.03
N ARG A 202 -0.02 0.49 23.30
CA ARG A 202 0.08 -0.91 23.77
C ARG A 202 -1.24 -1.67 23.64
N LEU A 203 -2.37 -1.00 23.91
CA LEU A 203 -3.71 -1.58 23.70
C LEU A 203 -3.99 -1.83 22.22
N GLN A 204 -3.64 -0.87 21.36
CA GLN A 204 -3.75 -0.99 19.91
C GLN A 204 -2.91 -2.16 19.39
N ASP A 205 -1.65 -2.27 19.81
CA ASP A 205 -0.77 -3.39 19.45
C ASP A 205 -1.36 -4.73 19.89
N SER A 206 -1.83 -4.84 21.13
CA SER A 206 -2.47 -6.07 21.62
C SER A 206 -3.69 -6.47 20.78
N ALA A 207 -4.53 -5.50 20.40
CA ALA A 207 -5.68 -5.75 19.53
C ALA A 207 -5.25 -6.21 18.14
N ALA A 208 -4.28 -5.52 17.53
CA ALA A 208 -3.81 -5.84 16.19
C ALA A 208 -3.15 -7.22 16.11
N GLN A 209 -2.36 -7.62 17.13
CA GLN A 209 -1.78 -8.97 17.17
C GLN A 209 -2.87 -10.05 17.22
N LYS A 210 -3.94 -9.85 18.00
CA LYS A 210 -5.08 -10.78 18.04
C LYS A 210 -5.81 -10.85 16.70
N MET A 211 -6.03 -9.70 16.06
CA MET A 211 -6.65 -9.64 14.73
C MET A 211 -5.81 -10.36 13.68
N LYS A 212 -4.49 -10.16 13.69
CA LYS A 212 -3.55 -10.82 12.80
C LYS A 212 -3.61 -12.34 12.95
N SER A 213 -3.49 -12.84 14.19
CA SER A 213 -3.58 -14.28 14.47
C SER A 213 -4.89 -14.88 13.97
N LEU A 214 -6.03 -14.23 14.26
CA LEU A 214 -7.32 -14.68 13.77
C LEU A 214 -7.41 -14.68 12.24
N ARG A 215 -6.89 -13.65 11.56
CA ARG A 215 -6.87 -13.62 10.08
C ARG A 215 -6.03 -14.76 9.50
N GLN A 216 -4.88 -15.07 10.09
CA GLN A 216 -4.05 -16.21 9.68
C GLN A 216 -4.78 -17.55 9.88
N GLU A 217 -5.48 -17.73 11.02
CA GLU A 217 -6.32 -18.91 11.27
C GLU A 217 -7.46 -19.08 10.25
N LEU A 218 -7.97 -17.96 9.73
CA LEU A 218 -8.98 -17.89 8.67
C LEU A 218 -8.38 -18.02 7.25
N GLY A 219 -7.06 -18.12 7.12
CA GLY A 219 -6.36 -18.37 5.85
C GLY A 219 -5.92 -17.13 5.09
N ALA A 220 -5.75 -15.98 5.75
CA ALA A 220 -5.07 -14.83 5.16
C ALA A 220 -3.59 -15.16 4.93
N LEU A 221 -3.07 -14.84 3.76
CA LEU A 221 -1.73 -15.24 3.33
C LEU A 221 -0.65 -14.29 3.89
N ASP A 222 0.38 -14.81 4.54
CA ASP A 222 1.55 -14.05 4.98
C ASP A 222 2.65 -14.02 3.91
N LEU A 223 2.44 -13.20 2.87
CA LEU A 223 3.35 -13.09 1.74
C LEU A 223 4.36 -11.96 1.95
N GLU A 224 5.64 -12.25 1.76
CA GLU A 224 6.72 -11.28 1.85
C GLU A 224 7.28 -10.95 0.48
N THR A 225 7.08 -9.72 0.03
CA THR A 225 7.86 -9.17 -1.08
C THR A 225 9.04 -8.43 -0.52
N GLY A 226 10.25 -8.79 -0.93
CA GLY A 226 11.46 -8.01 -0.64
C GLY A 226 11.44 -6.68 -1.40
N GLU A 227 10.52 -5.78 -1.04
CA GLU A 227 10.43 -4.45 -1.61
C GLU A 227 11.73 -3.70 -1.30
N ILE A 228 12.31 -3.10 -2.33
CA ILE A 228 13.54 -2.34 -2.21
C ILE A 228 13.23 -0.85 -2.24
N ARG A 229 13.71 -0.11 -1.25
CA ARG A 229 13.61 1.35 -1.21
C ARG A 229 14.95 2.00 -1.48
N PRO A 230 14.96 3.17 -2.14
CA PRO A 230 16.17 3.94 -2.31
C PRO A 230 16.67 4.43 -0.95
N ARG A 231 17.95 4.14 -0.66
CA ARG A 231 18.69 4.74 0.45
C ARG A 231 19.44 5.96 -0.07
N TYR A 232 19.19 7.08 0.60
CA TYR A 232 19.88 8.33 0.34
C TYR A 232 20.89 8.60 1.47
N GLU A 233 22.14 8.90 1.12
CA GLU A 233 23.17 9.39 2.05
C GLU A 233 23.62 10.78 1.61
N ASN A 234 23.51 11.76 2.52
CA ASN A 234 23.82 13.17 2.24
C ASN A 234 23.09 13.73 0.99
N GLY A 235 21.84 13.30 0.80
CA GLY A 235 21.01 13.69 -0.36
C GLY A 235 21.37 12.98 -1.67
N LYS A 236 22.32 12.05 -1.66
CA LYS A 236 22.68 11.24 -2.84
C LYS A 236 22.04 9.87 -2.77
N PHE A 237 21.46 9.42 -3.87
CA PHE A 237 21.08 8.03 -4.01
C PHE A 237 22.35 7.17 -3.92
N ASN A 238 22.41 6.33 -2.88
CA ASN A 238 23.61 5.57 -2.54
C ASN A 238 23.39 4.05 -2.73
N ASP A 239 22.21 3.55 -2.35
CA ASP A 239 21.92 2.13 -2.39
C ASP A 239 20.40 1.85 -2.51
N MET A 240 20.04 0.58 -2.72
CA MET A 240 18.68 0.06 -2.60
C MET A 240 18.63 -0.95 -1.46
N GLU A 241 17.77 -0.70 -0.47
CA GLU A 241 17.63 -1.58 0.69
C GLU A 241 16.28 -2.27 0.75
N ALA A 242 16.30 -3.54 1.16
CA ALA A 242 15.08 -4.27 1.46
C ALA A 242 14.35 -3.61 2.64
N GLU A 243 13.11 -3.21 2.41
CA GLU A 243 12.22 -2.76 3.46
C GLU A 243 11.80 -3.95 4.31
N LYS A 244 12.11 -3.88 5.61
CA LYS A 244 11.66 -4.88 6.56
C LYS A 244 10.24 -4.55 7.02
N ARG A 245 9.41 -5.59 7.10
CA ARG A 245 8.18 -5.54 7.87
C ARG A 245 8.53 -5.41 9.35
N ASN A 246 7.70 -4.68 10.09
CA ASN A 246 7.92 -4.45 11.52
C ASN A 246 6.58 -4.40 12.25
N ARG A 247 6.60 -4.56 13.57
CA ARG A 247 5.40 -4.67 14.41
C ARG A 247 4.45 -3.47 14.29
N ALA A 248 4.99 -2.25 14.15
CA ALA A 248 4.17 -1.05 14.02
C ALA A 248 3.45 -0.96 12.66
N LYS A 249 4.08 -1.42 11.57
CA LYS A 249 3.43 -1.52 10.25
C LYS A 249 2.30 -2.53 10.28
N GLU A 250 2.53 -3.69 10.89
CA GLU A 250 1.50 -4.73 11.05
C GLU A 250 0.30 -4.22 11.85
N LEU A 251 0.54 -3.49 12.94
CA LEU A 251 -0.52 -2.87 13.75
C LEU A 251 -1.47 -2.05 12.88
N ILE A 252 -0.91 -1.13 12.10
CA ILE A 252 -1.68 -0.23 11.24
C ILE A 252 -2.34 -1.00 10.09
N GLU A 253 -1.63 -1.94 9.48
CA GLU A 253 -2.14 -2.79 8.38
C GLU A 253 -3.42 -3.53 8.79
N ASP A 254 -3.42 -4.18 9.96
CA ASP A 254 -4.57 -4.92 10.50
C ASP A 254 -5.79 -4.03 10.75
N PHE A 255 -5.57 -2.84 11.32
CA PHE A 255 -6.66 -1.88 11.52
C PHE A 255 -7.23 -1.37 10.20
N MET A 256 -6.38 -1.10 9.21
CA MET A 256 -6.86 -0.66 7.91
C MET A 256 -7.60 -1.76 7.17
N ILE A 257 -7.15 -3.02 7.24
CA ILE A 257 -7.88 -4.14 6.65
C ILE A 257 -9.28 -4.26 7.26
N ALA A 258 -9.39 -4.15 8.59
CA ALA A 258 -10.69 -4.20 9.26
C ALA A 258 -11.58 -3.00 8.94
N ALA A 259 -11.04 -1.78 8.91
CA ALA A 259 -11.78 -0.57 8.58
C ALA A 259 -12.31 -0.58 7.14
N ASN A 260 -11.47 -1.03 6.20
CA ASN A 260 -11.83 -1.31 4.81
C ASN A 260 -13.00 -2.31 4.72
N GLY A 261 -12.92 -3.43 5.45
CA GLY A 261 -14.01 -4.42 5.49
C GLY A 261 -15.30 -3.90 6.12
N CYS A 262 -15.21 -3.05 7.16
CA CYS A 262 -16.38 -2.42 7.78
C CYS A 262 -17.09 -1.48 6.82
N SER A 263 -16.34 -0.68 6.06
CA SER A 263 -16.92 0.23 5.05
C SER A 263 -17.62 -0.54 3.93
N ALA A 264 -17.00 -1.63 3.47
CA ALA A 264 -17.58 -2.50 2.47
C ALA A 264 -18.91 -3.13 2.97
N ARG A 265 -18.90 -3.74 4.17
CA ARG A 265 -20.11 -4.31 4.79
C ARG A 265 -21.19 -3.26 5.05
N PHE A 266 -20.82 -2.06 5.46
CA PHE A 266 -21.77 -0.97 5.67
C PHE A 266 -22.52 -0.63 4.38
N LEU A 267 -21.82 -0.43 3.27
CA LEU A 267 -22.45 -0.15 1.97
C LEU A 267 -23.30 -1.34 1.46
N ALA A 268 -22.81 -2.57 1.60
CA ALA A 268 -23.58 -3.77 1.26
C ALA A 268 -24.87 -3.91 2.08
N SER A 269 -24.82 -3.64 3.39
CA SER A 269 -26.00 -3.73 4.27
C SER A 269 -27.11 -2.76 3.87
N ARG A 270 -26.75 -1.67 3.18
CA ARG A 270 -27.67 -0.67 2.64
C ARG A 270 -28.14 -0.97 1.23
N LYS A 271 -27.70 -2.10 0.65
CA LYS A 271 -27.99 -2.52 -0.72
C LYS A 271 -27.64 -1.42 -1.72
N LEU A 272 -26.43 -0.89 -1.62
CA LEU A 272 -25.94 0.15 -2.53
C LEU A 272 -24.82 -0.38 -3.42
N PRO A 273 -24.78 0.03 -4.69
CA PRO A 273 -23.66 -0.27 -5.56
C PRO A 273 -22.39 0.39 -5.03
N SER A 274 -21.29 -0.36 -4.97
CA SER A 274 -20.02 0.15 -4.45
C SER A 274 -18.83 -0.51 -5.12
N ILE A 275 -17.70 0.20 -5.17
CA ILE A 275 -16.45 -0.38 -5.66
C ILE A 275 -15.88 -1.30 -4.58
N ARG A 276 -15.50 -2.51 -4.97
CA ARG A 276 -14.77 -3.50 -4.18
C ARG A 276 -13.35 -3.65 -4.70
N ARG A 277 -12.43 -4.01 -3.81
CA ARG A 277 -11.07 -4.41 -4.16
C ARG A 277 -10.97 -5.93 -4.01
N VAL A 278 -10.83 -6.62 -5.13
CA VAL A 278 -10.84 -8.08 -5.18
C VAL A 278 -9.51 -8.62 -5.66
N VAL A 279 -9.14 -9.78 -5.12
CA VAL A 279 -8.12 -10.66 -5.69
C VAL A 279 -8.84 -11.97 -5.89
N ARG A 280 -9.12 -12.29 -7.15
CA ARG A 280 -9.94 -13.45 -7.49
C ARG A 280 -9.27 -14.75 -7.06
N THR A 281 -10.06 -15.80 -7.04
CA THR A 281 -9.54 -17.16 -6.91
C THR A 281 -8.46 -17.41 -7.98
N PRO A 282 -7.29 -17.97 -7.64
CA PRO A 282 -6.17 -18.11 -8.57
C PRO A 282 -6.53 -18.98 -9.76
N LYS A 283 -6.46 -18.42 -10.98
CA LYS A 283 -6.64 -19.21 -12.23
C LYS A 283 -5.52 -20.22 -12.44
N ARG A 284 -4.36 -20.01 -11.81
CA ARG A 284 -3.17 -20.88 -11.92
C ARG A 284 -2.96 -21.71 -10.65
N TRP A 285 -4.04 -22.13 -9.99
CA TRP A 285 -3.97 -22.93 -8.77
C TRP A 285 -3.22 -24.25 -8.95
N GLU A 286 -3.41 -24.95 -10.06
CA GLU A 286 -2.68 -26.20 -10.37
C GLU A 286 -1.16 -26.00 -10.28
N ARG A 287 -0.64 -24.87 -10.77
CA ARG A 287 0.80 -24.55 -10.65
C ARG A 287 1.22 -24.28 -9.20
N ILE A 288 0.33 -23.74 -8.36
CA ILE A 288 0.59 -23.58 -6.93
C ILE A 288 0.65 -24.95 -6.24
N VAL A 289 -0.24 -25.87 -6.61
CA VAL A 289 -0.24 -27.26 -6.11
C VAL A 289 1.04 -27.99 -6.50
N GLU A 290 1.48 -27.89 -7.76
CA GLU A 290 2.75 -28.44 -8.23
C GLU A 290 3.94 -27.89 -7.43
N LEU A 291 4.02 -26.56 -7.26
CA LEU A 291 5.10 -25.89 -6.52
C LEU A 291 5.15 -26.32 -5.05
N ALA A 292 3.99 -26.52 -4.41
CA ALA A 292 3.92 -27.05 -3.06
C ALA A 292 4.40 -28.51 -3.01
N SER A 293 4.03 -29.32 -4.01
CA SER A 293 4.46 -30.73 -4.12
C SER A 293 5.96 -30.87 -4.33
N GLU A 294 6.59 -30.01 -5.14
CA GLU A 294 8.05 -29.92 -5.31
C GLU A 294 8.78 -29.67 -3.97
N LYS A 295 8.08 -29.06 -3.00
CA LYS A 295 8.56 -28.80 -1.63
C LYS A 295 8.03 -29.80 -0.60
N GLY A 296 7.45 -30.91 -1.03
CA GLY A 296 6.97 -31.98 -0.16
C GLY A 296 5.63 -31.69 0.55
N CYS A 297 4.87 -30.69 0.11
CA CYS A 297 3.56 -30.36 0.67
C CYS A 297 2.44 -30.66 -0.33
N ARG A 298 1.37 -31.31 0.12
CA ARG A 298 0.20 -31.61 -0.71
C ARG A 298 -0.91 -30.61 -0.45
N LEU A 299 -1.20 -29.77 -1.44
CA LEU A 299 -2.37 -28.89 -1.44
C LEU A 299 -3.60 -29.59 -2.05
N PRO A 300 -4.83 -29.15 -1.69
CA PRO A 300 -6.04 -29.64 -2.34
C PRO A 300 -6.09 -29.26 -3.82
N SER A 301 -6.85 -30.03 -4.61
CA SER A 301 -7.06 -29.75 -6.04
C SER A 301 -7.84 -28.45 -6.27
N GLU A 302 -8.76 -28.12 -5.37
CA GLU A 302 -9.52 -26.87 -5.40
C GLU A 302 -8.79 -25.77 -4.61
N PRO A 303 -8.88 -24.49 -5.05
CA PRO A 303 -8.28 -23.36 -4.37
C PRO A 303 -8.73 -23.22 -2.91
N ASP A 304 -7.76 -23.28 -2.00
CA ASP A 304 -7.97 -23.14 -0.55
C ASP A 304 -6.87 -22.25 0.05
N SER A 305 -7.26 -21.05 0.50
CA SER A 305 -6.31 -20.09 1.04
C SER A 305 -5.71 -20.54 2.38
N LYS A 306 -6.45 -21.32 3.18
CA LYS A 306 -5.96 -21.83 4.46
C LYS A 306 -4.95 -22.95 4.26
N ALA A 307 -5.18 -23.85 3.32
CA ALA A 307 -4.21 -24.86 2.94
C ALA A 307 -2.93 -24.20 2.38
N LEU A 308 -3.08 -23.17 1.54
CA LEU A 308 -1.94 -22.41 1.01
C LEU A 308 -1.15 -21.72 2.13
N GLU A 309 -1.82 -21.10 3.10
CA GLU A 309 -1.14 -20.42 4.21
C GLU A 309 -0.36 -21.39 5.08
N ASN A 310 -0.92 -22.55 5.41
CA ASN A 310 -0.21 -23.59 6.16
C ASN A 310 1.08 -24.05 5.44
N PHE A 311 1.03 -24.13 4.10
CA PHE A 311 2.20 -24.38 3.28
C PHE A 311 3.21 -23.23 3.38
N LEU A 312 2.77 -21.98 3.26
CA LEU A 312 3.63 -20.80 3.33
C LEU A 312 4.34 -20.69 4.68
N ILE A 313 3.65 -20.90 5.79
CA ILE A 313 4.22 -20.92 7.15
C ILE A 313 5.33 -21.98 7.26
N SER A 314 5.06 -23.18 6.75
CA SER A 314 6.03 -24.29 6.76
C SER A 314 7.25 -23.98 5.89
N ALA A 315 7.02 -23.41 4.71
CA ALA A 315 8.08 -23.04 3.77
C ALA A 315 8.95 -21.89 4.31
N LYS A 316 8.34 -20.90 4.96
CA LYS A 316 9.05 -19.78 5.63
C LYS A 316 9.95 -20.29 6.73
N SER A 317 9.46 -21.23 7.54
CA SER A 317 10.23 -21.83 8.63
C SER A 317 11.40 -22.68 8.13
N ALA A 318 11.21 -23.39 7.01
CA ALA A 318 12.24 -24.26 6.43
C ALA A 318 13.36 -23.48 5.69
N ASP A 319 13.02 -22.39 4.99
CA ASP A 319 13.99 -21.58 4.25
C ASP A 319 13.62 -20.08 4.29
N PRO A 320 13.85 -19.39 5.43
CA PRO A 320 13.52 -17.98 5.58
C PRO A 320 14.24 -17.09 4.55
N LEU A 321 15.43 -17.49 4.10
CA LEU A 321 16.25 -16.70 3.19
C LEU A 321 15.65 -16.68 1.76
N ARG A 322 15.06 -17.79 1.31
CA ARG A 322 14.42 -17.88 -0.03
C ARG A 322 12.91 -17.68 0.00
N PHE A 323 12.31 -17.58 1.18
CA PHE A 323 10.87 -17.36 1.32
C PHE A 323 10.33 -16.13 0.53
N PRO A 324 11.04 -14.99 0.45
CA PRO A 324 10.57 -13.86 -0.37
C PRO A 324 10.44 -14.20 -1.88
N ASP A 325 11.27 -15.11 -2.40
CA ASP A 325 11.21 -15.54 -3.81
C ASP A 325 10.02 -16.49 -4.05
N LEU A 326 9.74 -17.38 -3.08
CA LEU A 326 8.53 -18.19 -3.08
C LEU A 326 7.28 -17.31 -3.00
N SER A 327 7.26 -16.36 -2.06
CA SER A 327 6.15 -15.41 -1.89
C SER A 327 5.88 -14.64 -3.18
N LEU A 328 6.92 -14.10 -3.83
CA LEU A 328 6.78 -13.41 -5.11
C LEU A 328 6.22 -14.31 -6.22
N THR A 329 6.63 -15.59 -6.24
CA THR A 329 6.12 -16.58 -7.19
C THR A 329 4.62 -16.84 -6.95
N ILE A 330 4.23 -17.07 -5.70
CA ILE A 330 2.83 -17.26 -5.32
C ILE A 330 2.01 -16.03 -5.68
N ILE A 331 2.45 -14.81 -5.35
CA ILE A 331 1.76 -13.55 -5.72
C ILE A 331 1.50 -13.48 -7.23
N LYS A 332 2.48 -13.83 -8.07
CA LYS A 332 2.31 -13.84 -9.53
C LYS A 332 1.30 -14.90 -10.00
N LEU A 333 1.15 -16.00 -9.28
CA LEU A 333 0.19 -17.07 -9.60
C LEU A 333 -1.22 -16.77 -9.09
N LEU A 334 -1.36 -16.02 -7.98
CA LEU A 334 -2.66 -15.53 -7.49
C LEU A 334 -3.31 -14.58 -8.51
N GLY A 335 -2.49 -13.74 -9.16
CA GLY A 335 -2.94 -12.73 -10.11
C GLY A 335 -3.08 -11.34 -9.49
N PRO A 336 -3.33 -10.30 -10.30
CA PRO A 336 -3.43 -8.93 -9.82
C PRO A 336 -4.73 -8.72 -9.04
N GLY A 337 -4.69 -7.79 -8.07
CA GLY A 337 -5.91 -7.22 -7.52
C GLY A 337 -6.53 -6.23 -8.50
N GLU A 338 -7.86 -6.15 -8.48
CA GLU A 338 -8.62 -5.25 -9.34
C GLU A 338 -9.76 -4.58 -8.57
N TYR A 339 -10.20 -3.45 -9.08
CA TYR A 339 -11.42 -2.80 -8.62
C TYR A 339 -12.59 -3.27 -9.47
N VAL A 340 -13.66 -3.72 -8.82
CA VAL A 340 -14.90 -4.18 -9.45
C VAL A 340 -16.09 -3.52 -8.78
N VAL A 341 -17.20 -3.34 -9.49
CA VAL A 341 -18.44 -2.89 -8.86
C VAL A 341 -19.19 -4.09 -8.35
N GLU A 342 -19.57 -4.03 -7.08
CA GLU A 342 -20.56 -4.93 -6.52
C GLU A 342 -21.94 -4.27 -6.65
N ILE A 343 -22.84 -4.94 -7.35
CA ILE A 343 -24.25 -4.55 -7.45
C ILE A 343 -25.04 -5.41 -6.45
N PRO A 344 -25.93 -4.81 -5.64
CA PRO A 344 -26.77 -5.55 -4.70
C PRO A 344 -27.51 -6.71 -5.38
N GLY A 345 -27.43 -7.90 -4.79
CA GLY A 345 -28.06 -9.11 -5.32
C GLY A 345 -27.22 -9.91 -6.33
N THR A 346 -26.00 -9.46 -6.65
CA THR A 346 -25.01 -10.26 -7.38
C THR A 346 -24.09 -11.02 -6.42
N ALA A 347 -23.55 -12.16 -6.86
CA ALA A 347 -22.57 -12.89 -6.07
C ALA A 347 -21.26 -12.08 -6.02
N ALA A 348 -20.87 -11.65 -4.82
CA ALA A 348 -19.64 -10.90 -4.62
C ALA A 348 -18.42 -11.82 -4.65
N GLU A 349 -17.43 -11.47 -5.47
CA GLU A 349 -16.11 -12.10 -5.42
C GLU A 349 -15.30 -11.50 -4.27
N GLY A 350 -14.56 -12.35 -3.56
CA GLY A 350 -13.73 -11.94 -2.42
C GLY A 350 -12.31 -11.56 -2.81
N HIS A 351 -11.52 -11.27 -1.77
CA HIS A 351 -10.08 -11.06 -1.83
C HIS A 351 -9.35 -12.31 -1.29
N PHE A 352 -9.00 -13.23 -2.19
CA PHE A 352 -8.42 -14.54 -1.85
C PHE A 352 -7.23 -14.45 -0.91
N ALA A 353 -6.25 -13.58 -1.21
CA ALA A 353 -5.04 -13.43 -0.40
C ALA A 353 -5.30 -12.93 1.03
N LEU A 354 -6.41 -12.23 1.27
CA LEU A 354 -6.78 -11.71 2.57
C LEU A 354 -7.82 -12.59 3.28
N ALA A 355 -8.30 -13.65 2.62
CA ALA A 355 -9.40 -14.48 3.08
C ALA A 355 -10.66 -13.70 3.51
N VAL A 356 -10.96 -12.59 2.84
CA VAL A 356 -12.15 -11.75 3.10
C VAL A 356 -13.02 -11.65 1.87
N LYS A 357 -14.36 -11.64 2.03
CA LYS A 357 -15.31 -11.43 0.93
C LYS A 357 -15.59 -9.96 0.70
N ASP A 358 -15.85 -9.24 1.79
CA ASP A 358 -16.21 -7.82 1.75
C ASP A 358 -14.99 -6.93 1.97
N TYR A 359 -14.38 -6.45 0.88
CA TYR A 359 -13.22 -5.56 0.96
C TYR A 359 -13.28 -4.42 -0.07
N THR A 360 -12.99 -3.21 0.39
CA THR A 360 -12.83 -2.01 -0.45
C THR A 360 -11.72 -1.14 0.10
N HIS A 361 -11.15 -0.24 -0.69
CA HIS A 361 -10.19 0.74 -0.18
C HIS A 361 -10.92 2.01 0.25
N THR A 362 -10.74 2.42 1.52
CA THR A 362 -11.36 3.62 2.12
C THR A 362 -10.39 4.43 3.00
N THR A 363 -9.21 3.90 3.30
CA THR A 363 -8.31 4.42 4.35
C THR A 363 -7.17 5.31 3.85
N ALA A 364 -7.10 5.62 2.55
CA ALA A 364 -6.03 6.45 1.97
C ALA A 364 -6.50 7.46 0.90
N PRO A 365 -7.49 8.32 1.18
CA PRO A 365 -8.08 9.20 0.18
C PRO A 365 -7.18 10.33 -0.33
N ASN A 366 -6.09 10.71 0.35
CA ASN A 366 -5.15 11.70 -0.19
C ASN A 366 -4.38 11.19 -1.41
N ARG A 367 -4.27 9.86 -1.54
CA ARG A 367 -3.43 9.20 -2.56
C ARG A 367 -4.14 8.14 -3.39
N ARG A 368 -5.43 7.87 -3.15
CA ARG A 368 -6.25 6.93 -3.92
C ARG A 368 -7.64 7.49 -4.19
N TYR A 369 -7.97 7.64 -5.46
CA TYR A 369 -9.30 8.04 -5.92
C TYR A 369 -10.43 7.05 -5.57
N PRO A 370 -10.25 5.71 -5.58
CA PRO A 370 -11.32 4.80 -5.15
C PRO A 370 -11.75 5.02 -3.70
N ASP A 371 -10.86 5.49 -2.84
CA ASP A 371 -11.18 5.86 -1.45
C ASP A 371 -12.05 7.13 -1.41
N ILE A 372 -11.79 8.12 -2.27
CA ILE A 372 -12.65 9.31 -2.44
C ILE A 372 -14.05 8.90 -2.92
N ILE A 373 -14.15 7.97 -3.88
CA ILE A 373 -15.43 7.41 -4.33
C ILE A 373 -16.18 6.77 -3.15
N THR A 374 -15.49 5.93 -2.39
CA THR A 374 -16.06 5.23 -1.23
C THR A 374 -16.54 6.23 -0.17
N HIS A 375 -15.77 7.28 0.15
CA HIS A 375 -16.17 8.32 1.10
C HIS A 375 -17.43 9.07 0.66
N ARG A 376 -17.55 9.41 -0.63
CA ARG A 376 -18.77 10.04 -1.19
C ARG A 376 -19.99 9.12 -1.04
N LEU A 377 -19.83 7.82 -1.31
CA LEU A 377 -20.89 6.83 -1.10
C LEU A 377 -21.27 6.69 0.38
N LEU A 378 -20.28 6.60 1.28
CA LEU A 378 -20.54 6.53 2.73
C LEU A 378 -21.32 7.76 3.20
N LYS A 379 -20.92 8.97 2.79
CA LYS A 379 -21.58 10.21 3.19
C LYS A 379 -22.96 10.39 2.59
N SER A 380 -23.23 9.88 1.38
CA SER A 380 -24.59 9.94 0.83
C SER A 380 -25.55 9.14 1.69
N VAL A 381 -25.10 7.97 2.19
CA VAL A 381 -25.88 7.18 3.17
C VAL A 381 -26.05 7.92 4.49
N LEU A 382 -24.98 8.45 5.06
CA LEU A 382 -25.03 9.13 6.37
C LEU A 382 -25.94 10.37 6.35
N SER A 383 -26.05 11.03 5.20
CA SER A 383 -26.90 12.22 5.01
C SER A 383 -28.31 11.89 4.51
N GLY A 384 -28.60 10.64 4.14
CA GLY A 384 -29.85 10.27 3.47
C GLY A 384 -30.03 10.91 2.10
N SER A 385 -28.94 11.32 1.44
CA SER A 385 -28.99 11.96 0.12
C SER A 385 -28.93 10.94 -1.02
N SER A 386 -29.21 11.40 -2.24
CA SER A 386 -29.12 10.57 -3.45
C SER A 386 -27.70 10.04 -3.67
N LEU A 387 -27.59 8.86 -4.27
CA LEU A 387 -26.30 8.30 -4.63
C LEU A 387 -25.53 9.25 -5.57
N PRO A 388 -24.23 9.48 -5.30
CA PRO A 388 -23.43 10.40 -6.09
C PRO A 388 -23.01 9.83 -7.45
N TYR A 389 -23.16 8.54 -7.69
CA TYR A 389 -22.72 7.85 -8.91
C TYR A 389 -23.80 6.90 -9.42
N SER A 390 -23.92 6.78 -10.74
CA SER A 390 -24.67 5.69 -11.36
C SER A 390 -23.85 4.39 -11.40
N ASN A 391 -24.49 3.24 -11.65
CA ASN A 391 -23.80 1.97 -11.81
C ASN A 391 -22.77 2.01 -12.95
N GLU A 392 -23.17 2.58 -14.09
CA GLU A 392 -22.32 2.74 -15.28
C GLU A 392 -21.09 3.61 -14.99
N GLU A 393 -21.27 4.68 -14.21
CA GLU A 393 -20.17 5.54 -13.78
C GLU A 393 -19.22 4.79 -12.83
N LEU A 394 -19.75 4.01 -11.89
CA LEU A 394 -18.92 3.18 -10.99
C LEU A 394 -18.13 2.11 -11.77
N ASP A 395 -18.74 1.47 -12.77
CA ASP A 395 -18.07 0.45 -13.59
C ASP A 395 -16.91 1.04 -14.38
N PHE A 396 -17.15 2.20 -15.01
CA PHE A 396 -16.11 2.95 -15.70
C PHE A 396 -14.97 3.34 -14.76
N LEU A 397 -15.31 3.86 -13.57
CA LEU A 397 -14.33 4.29 -12.57
C LEU A 397 -13.52 3.11 -12.00
N ALA A 398 -14.15 1.98 -11.72
CA ALA A 398 -13.47 0.79 -11.22
C ALA A 398 -12.43 0.26 -12.22
N LYS A 399 -12.81 0.17 -13.51
CA LYS A 399 -11.88 -0.20 -14.58
C LYS A 399 -10.73 0.79 -14.69
N ARG A 400 -11.03 2.10 -14.67
CA ARG A 400 -10.02 3.15 -14.75
C ARG A 400 -9.02 3.09 -13.59
N CYS A 401 -9.48 2.93 -12.35
CA CYS A 401 -8.63 2.80 -11.17
C CYS A 401 -7.68 1.59 -11.31
N THR A 402 -8.17 0.46 -11.82
CA THR A 402 -7.33 -0.73 -12.07
C THR A 402 -6.28 -0.47 -13.15
N ASP A 403 -6.68 0.12 -14.28
CA ASP A 403 -5.78 0.41 -15.40
C ASP A 403 -4.67 1.40 -15.00
N LYS A 404 -5.01 2.43 -14.23
CA LYS A 404 -4.09 3.47 -13.78
C LYS A 404 -3.19 3.04 -12.62
N GLU A 405 -3.67 2.20 -11.70
CA GLU A 405 -2.80 1.54 -10.71
C GLU A 405 -1.72 0.69 -11.41
N ASN A 406 -2.10 -0.07 -12.43
CA ASN A 406 -1.17 -0.87 -13.22
C ASN A 406 -0.18 0.00 -14.02
N ALA A 407 -0.61 1.14 -14.52
CA ALA A 407 0.26 2.11 -15.18
C ALA A 407 1.27 2.71 -14.19
N ALA A 408 0.83 3.16 -13.01
CA ALA A 408 1.67 3.72 -11.96
C ALA A 408 2.77 2.74 -11.52
N LYS A 409 2.42 1.49 -11.21
CA LYS A 409 3.40 0.44 -10.86
C LYS A 409 4.46 0.22 -11.94
N LYS A 410 4.10 0.36 -13.22
CA LYS A 410 5.05 0.27 -14.33
C LYS A 410 5.97 1.48 -14.41
N VAL A 411 5.48 2.69 -14.10
CA VAL A 411 6.32 3.89 -13.97
C VAL A 411 7.34 3.67 -12.86
N GLU A 412 6.87 3.38 -11.64
CA GLU A 412 7.72 3.20 -10.45
C GLU A 412 8.82 2.15 -10.70
N ARG A 413 8.44 0.99 -11.24
CA ARG A 413 9.39 -0.08 -11.58
C ARG A 413 10.41 0.35 -12.64
N GLN A 414 9.99 1.08 -13.67
CA GLN A 414 10.90 1.51 -14.74
C GLN A 414 11.89 2.57 -14.26
N VAL A 415 11.42 3.56 -13.49
CA VAL A 415 12.29 4.59 -12.92
C VAL A 415 13.25 3.98 -11.89
N ALA A 416 12.79 3.05 -11.06
CA ALA A 416 13.66 2.30 -10.14
C ALA A 416 14.75 1.53 -10.89
N LYS A 417 14.40 0.83 -11.97
CA LYS A 417 15.39 0.17 -12.83
C LYS A 417 16.38 1.14 -13.48
N SER A 418 15.93 2.34 -13.83
CA SER A 418 16.78 3.39 -14.41
C SER A 418 17.79 3.91 -13.38
N ALA A 419 17.35 4.15 -12.15
CA ALA A 419 18.22 4.55 -11.04
C ALA A 419 19.27 3.48 -10.72
N VAL A 420 18.87 2.22 -10.75
CA VAL A 420 19.79 1.10 -10.54
C VAL A 420 20.77 0.93 -11.69
N ALA A 421 20.32 1.05 -12.95
CA ALA A 421 21.22 1.01 -14.10
C ALA A 421 22.28 2.13 -14.01
N MET A 422 21.89 3.33 -13.57
CA MET A 422 22.80 4.45 -13.32
C MET A 422 23.81 4.16 -12.20
N LEU A 423 23.39 3.49 -11.13
CA LEU A 423 24.29 3.06 -10.05
C LEU A 423 25.34 2.03 -10.52
N LEU A 424 24.94 1.13 -11.42
CA LEU A 424 25.78 0.05 -11.92
C LEU A 424 26.64 0.42 -13.14
N GLU A 425 26.42 1.57 -13.76
CA GLU A 425 27.09 1.99 -15.00
C GLU A 425 28.62 1.96 -14.87
N ASN A 426 29.16 2.47 -13.76
CA ASN A 426 30.60 2.49 -13.49
C ASN A 426 31.17 1.14 -13.01
N ARG A 427 30.32 0.11 -12.89
CA ARG A 427 30.68 -1.23 -12.40
C ARG A 427 30.66 -2.29 -13.50
N ILE A 428 30.49 -1.88 -14.76
CA ILE A 428 30.53 -2.79 -15.90
C ILE A 428 31.86 -3.55 -15.90
N GLY A 429 31.79 -4.88 -16.03
CA GLY A 429 32.94 -5.77 -15.91
C GLY A 429 33.14 -6.37 -14.50
N GLU A 430 32.49 -5.85 -13.47
CA GLU A 430 32.54 -6.47 -12.14
C GLU A 430 31.77 -7.79 -12.08
N ARG A 431 32.17 -8.66 -11.14
CA ARG A 431 31.56 -9.97 -10.92
C ARG A 431 30.75 -9.97 -9.63
N PHE A 432 29.60 -10.63 -9.69
CA PHE A 432 28.63 -10.68 -8.61
C PHE A 432 28.19 -12.12 -8.35
N ASP A 433 27.89 -12.41 -7.10
CA ASP A 433 27.09 -13.57 -6.74
C ASP A 433 25.61 -13.24 -6.96
N ALA A 434 24.89 -14.15 -7.59
CA ALA A 434 23.51 -13.96 -7.97
C ALA A 434 22.67 -15.22 -7.84
N ILE A 435 21.35 -15.03 -7.80
CA ILE A 435 20.35 -16.09 -7.82
C ILE A 435 19.50 -15.92 -9.08
N VAL A 436 19.23 -17.01 -9.81
CA VAL A 436 18.29 -17.00 -10.94
C VAL A 436 16.87 -16.78 -10.42
N THR A 437 16.21 -15.69 -10.83
CA THR A 437 14.85 -15.31 -10.39
C THR A 437 13.77 -15.64 -11.40
N GLY A 438 14.13 -15.99 -12.63
CA GLY A 438 13.19 -16.44 -13.65
C GLY A 438 13.90 -17.04 -14.85
N ALA A 439 13.31 -18.08 -15.44
CA ALA A 439 13.75 -18.69 -16.68
C ALA A 439 12.51 -19.04 -17.52
N SER A 440 12.46 -18.55 -18.76
CA SER A 440 11.34 -18.76 -19.69
C SER A 440 11.79 -18.48 -21.13
N ASP A 441 10.92 -18.76 -22.11
CA ASP A 441 11.17 -18.41 -23.52
C ASP A 441 11.37 -16.90 -23.75
N LYS A 442 10.86 -16.07 -22.84
CA LYS A 442 11.02 -14.61 -22.90
C LYS A 442 12.39 -14.14 -22.39
N GLY A 443 13.16 -15.01 -21.74
CA GLY A 443 14.47 -14.73 -21.19
C GLY A 443 14.71 -15.36 -19.83
N THR A 444 15.94 -15.14 -19.34
CA THR A 444 16.39 -15.55 -18.01
C THR A 444 16.79 -14.32 -17.22
N TRP A 445 16.38 -14.25 -15.96
CA TRP A 445 16.65 -13.15 -15.04
C TRP A 445 17.40 -13.63 -13.81
N VAL A 446 18.29 -12.77 -13.33
CA VAL A 446 19.16 -13.02 -12.18
C VAL A 446 19.10 -11.81 -11.27
N ARG A 447 19.11 -12.06 -9.96
CA ARG A 447 19.21 -11.02 -8.93
C ARG A 447 20.58 -11.10 -8.27
N ILE A 448 21.38 -10.04 -8.39
CA ILE A 448 22.62 -9.88 -7.62
C ILE A 448 22.26 -9.68 -6.15
N LEU A 449 23.10 -10.18 -5.24
CA LEU A 449 22.77 -10.11 -3.82
C LEU A 449 22.88 -8.68 -3.28
N HIS A 450 23.96 -7.96 -3.61
CA HIS A 450 24.26 -6.63 -3.06
C HIS A 450 24.79 -5.70 -4.18
N PRO A 451 24.04 -4.66 -4.58
CA PRO A 451 22.66 -4.35 -4.17
C PRO A 451 21.67 -5.41 -4.67
N ALA A 452 20.50 -5.56 -4.03
CA ALA A 452 19.51 -6.59 -4.37
C ALA A 452 18.76 -6.29 -5.69
N VAL A 453 19.45 -6.44 -6.82
CA VAL A 453 19.02 -5.93 -8.13
C VAL A 453 18.82 -7.04 -9.13
N GLU A 454 17.67 -7.03 -9.82
CA GLU A 454 17.36 -7.94 -10.92
C GLU A 454 17.80 -7.38 -12.28
N GLY A 455 18.47 -8.21 -13.08
CA GLY A 455 18.79 -7.95 -14.49
C GLY A 455 18.67 -9.21 -15.34
N ARG A 456 18.87 -9.06 -16.66
CA ARG A 456 18.78 -10.18 -17.60
C ARG A 456 20.10 -10.94 -17.64
N LEU A 457 20.04 -12.27 -17.66
CA LEU A 457 21.18 -13.11 -18.01
C LEU A 457 21.21 -13.27 -19.53
N ALA A 458 21.97 -12.40 -20.21
CA ALA A 458 22.01 -12.32 -21.66
C ALA A 458 22.77 -13.50 -22.30
N SER A 459 23.73 -14.09 -21.59
CA SER A 459 24.48 -15.27 -22.06
C SER A 459 24.85 -16.22 -20.93
N GLY A 460 24.99 -17.51 -21.26
CA GLY A 460 25.26 -18.57 -20.29
C GLY A 460 24.04 -18.96 -19.48
N PHE A 461 22.85 -18.76 -20.04
CA PHE A 461 21.55 -19.11 -19.46
C PHE A 461 21.13 -20.56 -19.74
N GLN A 462 21.86 -21.29 -20.60
CA GLN A 462 21.55 -22.68 -20.88
C GLN A 462 21.72 -23.55 -19.62
N GLY A 463 20.72 -24.37 -19.32
CA GLY A 463 20.74 -25.29 -18.18
C GLY A 463 20.71 -24.61 -16.81
N VAL A 464 20.37 -23.32 -16.74
CA VAL A 464 20.13 -22.65 -15.46
C VAL A 464 18.64 -22.70 -15.10
N ASP A 465 18.36 -22.87 -13.82
CA ASP A 465 17.01 -22.94 -13.30
C ASP A 465 16.79 -21.96 -12.14
N VAL A 466 15.53 -21.61 -11.91
CA VAL A 466 15.12 -20.68 -10.86
C VAL A 466 15.61 -21.17 -9.49
N GLY A 467 16.18 -20.26 -8.70
CA GLY A 467 16.76 -20.55 -7.39
C GLY A 467 18.23 -21.00 -7.43
N GLN A 468 18.81 -21.26 -8.60
CA GLN A 468 20.22 -21.60 -8.72
C GLN A 468 21.12 -20.40 -8.39
N ARG A 469 22.16 -20.63 -7.58
CA ARG A 469 23.22 -19.65 -7.34
C ARG A 469 24.27 -19.75 -8.43
N ILE A 470 24.61 -18.62 -9.02
CA ILE A 470 25.61 -18.51 -10.07
C ILE A 470 26.47 -17.27 -9.87
N ARG A 471 27.68 -17.32 -10.41
CA ARG A 471 28.53 -16.15 -10.52
C ARG A 471 28.33 -15.51 -11.89
N ILE A 472 28.10 -14.22 -11.90
CA ILE A 472 27.83 -13.46 -13.12
C ILE A 472 28.75 -12.25 -13.23
N GLN A 473 28.92 -11.73 -14.44
CA GLN A 473 29.63 -10.49 -14.72
C GLN A 473 28.66 -9.49 -15.32
N LEU A 474 28.66 -8.25 -14.84
CA LEU A 474 27.88 -7.17 -15.42
C LEU A 474 28.46 -6.78 -16.79
N THR A 475 27.62 -6.75 -17.83
CA THR A 475 28.08 -6.51 -19.21
C THR A 475 27.49 -5.27 -19.85
N TYR A 476 26.32 -4.83 -19.43
CA TYR A 476 25.63 -3.71 -20.04
C TYR A 476 24.65 -3.05 -19.08
N THR A 477 24.54 -1.73 -19.17
CA THR A 477 23.47 -0.95 -18.54
C THR A 477 22.89 0.05 -19.55
N ASN A 478 21.61 0.37 -19.40
CA ASN A 478 20.96 1.46 -20.12
C ASN A 478 20.07 2.23 -19.15
N VAL A 479 20.46 3.46 -18.82
CA VAL A 479 19.74 4.30 -17.87
C VAL A 479 18.35 4.66 -18.40
N GLU A 480 18.23 5.11 -19.65
CA GLU A 480 16.96 5.57 -20.22
C GLU A 480 15.86 4.51 -20.25
N ARG A 481 16.24 3.23 -20.41
CA ARG A 481 15.32 2.09 -20.48
C ARG A 481 15.31 1.24 -19.21
N GLY A 482 16.22 1.51 -18.26
CA GLY A 482 16.42 0.68 -17.07
C GLY A 482 16.85 -0.75 -17.41
N PHE A 483 17.71 -0.94 -18.40
CA PHE A 483 18.22 -2.27 -18.75
C PHE A 483 19.53 -2.55 -18.02
N ILE A 484 19.69 -3.79 -17.58
CA ILE A 484 20.86 -4.29 -16.86
C ILE A 484 21.05 -5.73 -17.33
N ASP A 485 22.15 -5.98 -18.03
CA ASP A 485 22.45 -7.31 -18.56
C ASP A 485 23.74 -7.86 -17.96
N PHE A 486 23.70 -9.17 -17.69
CA PHE A 486 24.78 -9.95 -17.14
C PHE A 486 25.11 -11.13 -18.06
N LYS A 487 26.34 -11.65 -17.91
CA LYS A 487 26.72 -12.97 -18.43
C LYS A 487 27.14 -13.90 -17.30
N ARG A 488 26.91 -15.20 -17.46
CA ARG A 488 27.45 -16.20 -16.53
C ARG A 488 28.97 -16.24 -16.63
N CYS A 489 29.65 -16.23 -15.50
CA CYS A 489 31.08 -16.49 -15.45
C CYS A 489 31.33 -17.98 -15.74
N SER A 490 32.38 -18.26 -16.51
CA SER A 490 32.91 -19.62 -16.71
C SER A 490 33.35 -20.25 -15.40
#